data_AF-A0A5Q4DXL5-F1
#
_entry.id   AF-A0A5Q4DXL5-F1
#
_cell.length_a   1.000
_cell.length_b   1.000
_cell.length_c   1.000
_cell.angle_alpha   90.00
_cell.angle_beta   90.00
_cell.angle_gamma   90.00
#
_symmetry.space_group_name_H-M   'P 1'
#
loop_
_entity.id
_entity.type
_entity.pdbx_description
1 polymer ?
#
loop_
_entity_poly.entity_id
_entity_poly.type
_entity_poly.pdbx_seq_one_letter_code
_entity_poly.pdbx_strand_id
1 'polypeptide(L)'
;YSRELAPLAGVYPALRLGPAWWFFDSAEGMRRFRELTTETAGFYNTVGFNDDTRAFCSIPARHDVARRVDCAYLATLVATGRLAEDEAYEVAHDLTYRLAKQAYRL
;
A
#
# COMPACT_ATOMS: atom_id res chain seq x y z
N TYR A 1 -5.89 11.01 5.28
CA TYR A 1 -6.17 9.81 4.46
C TYR A 1 -7.68 9.52 4.39
N SER A 2 -8.35 9.21 5.50
CA SER A 2 -9.76 8.81 5.51
C SER A 2 -10.79 9.90 5.15
N ARG A 3 -10.53 11.17 5.47
CA ARG A 3 -11.51 12.27 5.23
C ARG A 3 -11.80 12.53 3.75
N GLU A 4 -10.78 12.49 2.90
CA GLU A 4 -10.87 12.97 1.50
C GLU A 4 -10.27 11.97 0.52
N LEU A 5 -9.00 11.61 0.74
CA LEU A 5 -8.25 10.81 -0.23
C LEU A 5 -8.90 9.45 -0.51
N ALA A 6 -9.26 8.70 0.54
CA ALA A 6 -9.87 7.38 0.36
C ALA A 6 -11.28 7.44 -0.28
N PRO A 7 -12.20 8.32 0.16
CA PRO A 7 -13.48 8.54 -0.53
C PRO A 7 -13.33 8.96 -1.99
N LEU A 8 -12.43 9.90 -2.30
CA LEU A 8 -12.22 10.36 -3.67
C LEU A 8 -11.69 9.25 -4.57
N ALA A 9 -10.66 8.52 -4.14
CA ALA A 9 -10.09 7.42 -4.90
C ALA A 9 -11.03 6.20 -5.02
N GLY A 10 -11.94 6.02 -4.06
CA GLY A 10 -12.96 4.97 -4.11
C GLY A 10 -14.10 5.25 -5.11
N VAL A 11 -14.29 6.51 -5.51
CA VAL A 11 -15.41 6.91 -6.40
C VAL A 11 -14.93 7.24 -7.81
N TYR A 12 -13.84 7.98 -7.96
CA TYR A 12 -13.42 8.49 -9.27
C TYR A 12 -12.48 7.49 -9.99
N PRO A 13 -12.86 6.96 -11.18
CA PRO A 13 -12.05 5.97 -11.89
C PRO A 13 -10.66 6.46 -12.30
N ALA A 14 -10.51 7.78 -12.44
CA ALA A 14 -9.24 8.42 -12.79
C ALA A 14 -8.29 8.59 -11.59
N LEU A 15 -8.76 8.37 -10.36
CA LEU A 15 -7.96 8.60 -9.16
C LEU A 15 -7.36 7.30 -8.61
N ARG A 16 -6.15 7.44 -8.09
CA ARG A 16 -5.39 6.42 -7.38
C ARG A 16 -4.63 7.07 -6.24
N LEU A 17 -4.36 6.31 -5.18
CA LEU A 17 -3.58 6.76 -4.02
C LEU A 17 -2.12 6.32 -4.12
N GLY A 18 -1.22 7.30 -4.06
CA GLY A 18 0.20 7.08 -3.79
C GLY A 18 0.45 6.51 -2.39
N PRO A 19 1.64 5.92 -2.14
CA PRO A 19 2.02 5.48 -0.80
C PRO A 19 2.17 6.65 0.18
N ALA A 20 2.33 6.32 1.46
CA ALA A 20 2.73 7.29 2.48
C ALA A 20 4.06 7.95 2.08
N TRP A 21 4.09 9.29 2.02
CA TRP A 21 5.18 10.04 1.40
C TRP A 21 6.04 10.82 2.41
N TRP A 22 7.32 10.99 2.08
CA TRP A 22 8.32 11.77 2.81
C TRP A 22 8.42 11.34 4.28
N PHE A 23 7.97 12.16 5.23
CA PHE A 23 8.02 11.83 6.67
C PHE A 23 7.13 10.64 7.04
N PHE A 24 6.15 10.32 6.19
CA PHE A 24 5.25 9.19 6.38
C PHE A 24 5.73 7.92 5.68
N ASP A 25 6.82 7.98 4.88
CA ASP A 25 7.53 6.80 4.38
C ASP A 25 8.37 6.16 5.52
N SER A 26 7.65 5.62 6.51
CA SER A 26 8.16 4.98 7.72
C SER A 26 7.21 3.86 8.15
N ALA A 27 7.66 2.94 9.00
CA ALA A 27 6.87 1.78 9.40
C ALA A 27 5.47 2.17 9.94
N GLU A 28 5.39 3.12 10.87
CA GLU A 28 4.12 3.60 11.41
C GLU A 28 3.32 4.45 10.41
N GLY A 29 3.99 5.22 9.55
CA GLY A 29 3.32 6.01 8.52
C GLY A 29 2.63 5.14 7.47
N MET A 30 3.31 4.10 6.99
CA MET A 30 2.77 3.09 6.07
C MET A 30 1.62 2.31 6.72
N ARG A 31 1.79 1.85 7.96
CA ARG A 31 0.73 1.17 8.70
C ARG A 31 -0.52 2.04 8.83
N ARG A 32 -0.36 3.28 9.28
CA ARG A 32 -1.46 4.24 9.40
C ARG A 32 -2.12 4.56 8.06
N PHE A 33 -1.34 4.61 6.98
CA PHE A 33 -1.87 4.76 5.63
C PHE A 33 -2.80 3.59 5.27
N ARG A 34 -2.38 2.34 5.51
CA ARG A 34 -3.21 1.16 5.26
C ARG A 34 -4.48 1.16 6.11
N GLU A 35 -4.37 1.44 7.41
CA GLU A 35 -5.51 1.51 8.33
C GLU A 35 -6.54 2.57 7.92
N LEU A 36 -6.09 3.74 7.43
CA LEU A 36 -6.98 4.87 7.13
C LEU A 36 -7.50 4.92 5.69
N THR A 37 -6.99 4.09 4.78
CA THR A 37 -7.38 4.13 3.35
C THR A 37 -8.13 2.88 2.89
N THR A 38 -7.77 1.70 3.39
CA THR A 38 -8.22 0.42 2.84
C THR A 38 -9.74 0.25 2.88
N GLU A 39 -10.41 0.70 3.95
CA GLU A 39 -11.86 0.51 4.11
C GLU A 39 -12.71 1.22 3.06
N THR A 40 -12.22 2.32 2.47
CA THR A 40 -12.98 3.09 1.47
C THR A 40 -12.38 2.98 0.07
N ALA A 41 -11.06 3.03 -0.05
CA ALA A 41 -10.39 2.92 -1.35
C ALA A 41 -10.17 1.47 -1.78
N GLY A 42 -10.12 0.50 -0.85
CA GLY A 42 -9.62 -0.84 -1.13
C GLY A 42 -8.13 -0.84 -1.50
N PHE A 43 -7.57 -2.03 -1.72
CA PHE A 43 -6.17 -2.18 -2.14
C PHE A 43 -5.93 -1.71 -3.58
N TYR A 44 -6.89 -1.98 -4.47
CA TYR A 44 -6.74 -1.81 -5.92
C TYR A 44 -6.93 -0.37 -6.42
N ASN A 45 -7.32 0.57 -5.55
CA ASN A 45 -7.23 2.01 -5.83
C ASN A 45 -5.93 2.63 -5.26
N THR A 46 -4.97 1.82 -4.80
CA THR A 46 -3.60 2.25 -4.45
C THR A 46 -2.60 1.84 -5.54
N VAL A 47 -1.39 2.42 -5.54
CA VAL A 47 -0.39 2.20 -6.61
C VAL A 47 0.84 1.40 -6.17
N GLY A 48 0.80 0.77 -5.00
CA GLY A 48 1.97 0.09 -4.42
C GLY A 48 2.92 1.07 -3.71
N PHE A 49 4.23 0.86 -3.88
CA PHE A 49 5.28 1.60 -3.18
C PHE A 49 6.33 2.19 -4.14
N ASN A 50 6.88 3.35 -3.80
CA ASN A 50 8.05 3.97 -4.42
C ASN A 50 8.97 4.54 -3.33
N ASP A 51 10.28 4.41 -3.51
CA ASP A 51 11.27 4.77 -2.47
C ASP A 51 11.54 6.27 -2.32
N ASP A 52 11.29 7.05 -3.37
CA ASP A 52 11.54 8.50 -3.46
C ASP A 52 12.89 8.93 -2.86
N THR A 53 13.97 8.20 -3.19
CA THR A 53 15.27 8.43 -2.59
C THR A 53 16.36 8.82 -3.58
N ARG A 54 17.28 9.69 -3.13
CA ARG A 54 18.57 9.91 -3.78
C ARG A 54 19.66 8.95 -3.30
N ALA A 55 19.41 8.24 -2.20
CA ALA A 55 20.38 7.33 -1.60
C ALA A 55 20.23 5.93 -2.21
N PHE A 56 20.95 5.65 -3.30
CA PHE A 56 20.86 4.39 -4.06
C PHE A 56 20.95 3.12 -3.19
N CYS A 57 21.90 3.08 -2.25
CA CYS A 57 22.06 1.93 -1.35
C CYS A 57 20.87 1.70 -0.40
N SER A 58 19.99 2.69 -0.23
CA SER A 58 18.78 2.56 0.60
C SER A 58 17.58 1.94 -0.14
N ILE A 59 17.58 1.91 -1.48
CA ILE A 59 16.48 1.39 -2.29
C ILE A 59 16.04 -0.02 -1.84
N PRO A 60 16.93 -1.03 -1.72
CA PRO A 60 16.51 -2.36 -1.29
C PRO A 60 15.98 -2.37 0.14
N ALA A 61 16.57 -1.60 1.05
CA ALA A 61 16.13 -1.51 2.44
C ALA A 61 14.73 -0.90 2.56
N ARG A 62 14.44 0.17 1.80
CA ARG A 62 13.12 0.81 1.76
C ARG A 62 12.04 -0.13 1.23
N HIS A 63 12.34 -0.84 0.14
CA HIS A 63 11.40 -1.83 -0.40
C HIS A 63 11.17 -3.01 0.55
N ASP A 64 12.20 -3.45 1.30
CA ASP A 64 12.03 -4.49 2.31
C ASP A 64 11.12 -4.03 3.46
N VAL A 65 11.28 -2.78 3.93
CA VAL A 65 10.38 -2.19 4.94
C VAL A 65 8.94 -2.14 4.43
N ALA A 66 8.72 -1.64 3.22
CA ALA A 66 7.38 -1.58 2.62
C ALA A 66 6.71 -2.96 2.55
N ARG A 67 7.44 -3.97 2.06
CA ARG A 67 6.94 -5.36 1.98
C ARG A 67 6.59 -5.92 3.35
N ARG A 68 7.44 -5.70 4.36
CA ARG A 68 7.20 -6.20 5.72
C ARG A 68 5.99 -5.54 6.36
N VAL A 69 5.82 -4.23 6.18
CA VAL A 69 4.67 -3.50 6.74
C VAL A 69 3.37 -3.93 6.06
N ASP A 70 3.37 -4.09 4.73
CA ASP A 70 2.21 -4.60 4.00
C ASP A 70 1.85 -6.02 4.46
N CYS A 71 2.82 -6.93 4.58
CA CYS A 71 2.58 -8.27 5.10
C CYS A 71 2.07 -8.25 6.56
N ALA A 72 2.59 -7.37 7.42
CA ALA A 72 2.12 -7.25 8.80
C ALA A 72 0.66 -6.76 8.88
N TYR A 73 0.29 -5.80 8.02
CA TYR A 73 -1.09 -5.33 7.91
C TYR A 73 -2.02 -6.45 7.43
N LEU A 74 -1.65 -7.16 6.35
CA LEU A 74 -2.43 -8.27 5.81
C LEU A 74 -2.55 -9.42 6.81
N ALA A 75 -1.47 -9.79 7.50
CA ALA A 75 -1.49 -10.80 8.55
C ALA A 75 -2.45 -10.42 9.68
N THR A 76 -2.56 -9.12 10.02
CA THR A 76 -3.54 -8.65 10.99
C THR A 76 -4.97 -8.84 10.49
N LEU A 77 -5.24 -8.61 9.20
CA LEU A 77 -6.56 -8.87 8.62
C LEU A 77 -6.89 -10.36 8.64
N VAL A 78 -5.95 -11.23 8.26
CA VAL A 78 -6.11 -12.69 8.30
C VAL A 78 -6.36 -13.18 9.72
N ALA A 79 -5.51 -12.78 10.68
CA ALA A 79 -5.62 -13.20 12.08
C ALA A 79 -6.93 -12.74 12.76
N THR A 80 -7.56 -11.69 12.24
CA THR A 80 -8.85 -11.17 12.72
C THR A 80 -10.04 -11.63 11.88
N GLY A 81 -9.84 -12.52 10.91
CA GLY A 81 -10.90 -13.08 10.06
C GLY A 81 -11.50 -12.08 9.06
N ARG A 82 -10.80 -10.98 8.77
CA ARG A 82 -11.26 -9.93 7.84
C ARG A 82 -10.83 -10.15 6.39
N LEU A 83 -9.88 -11.06 6.16
CA LEU A 83 -9.35 -11.42 4.84
C LEU A 83 -8.96 -12.90 4.86
N ALA A 84 -9.22 -13.65 3.79
CA ALA A 84 -8.75 -15.03 3.70
C ALA A 84 -7.23 -15.08 3.47
N GLU A 85 -6.58 -16.17 3.86
CA GLU A 85 -5.12 -16.27 3.77
C GLU A 85 -4.63 -16.31 2.31
N ASP A 86 -5.34 -17.01 1.44
CA ASP A 86 -5.06 -17.07 0.00
C ASP A 86 -5.21 -15.69 -0.67
N GLU A 87 -6.26 -14.95 -0.33
CA GLU A 87 -6.45 -13.56 -0.77
C GLU A 87 -5.30 -12.66 -0.28
N ALA A 88 -4.83 -12.85 0.95
CA ALA A 88 -3.72 -12.08 1.48
C ALA A 88 -2.41 -12.30 0.69
N TYR A 89 -2.11 -13.55 0.28
CA TYR A 89 -0.95 -13.82 -0.57
C TYR A 89 -1.07 -13.14 -1.95
N GLU A 90 -2.25 -13.16 -2.56
CA GLU A 90 -2.48 -12.48 -3.83
C GLU A 90 -2.31 -10.97 -3.70
N VAL A 91 -2.95 -10.36 -2.69
CA VAL A 91 -2.85 -8.91 -2.44
C VAL A 91 -1.41 -8.50 -2.13
N ALA A 92 -0.64 -9.29 -1.37
CA ALA A 92 0.76 -9.00 -1.07
C ALA A 92 1.62 -8.93 -2.35
N HIS A 93 1.42 -9.89 -3.27
CA HIS A 93 2.09 -9.89 -4.56
C HIS A 93 1.67 -8.70 -5.42
N ASP A 94 0.37 -8.38 -5.43
CA ASP A 94 -0.17 -7.31 -6.24
C ASP A 94 0.30 -5.93 -5.78
N LEU A 95 0.27 -5.66 -4.46
CA LEU A 95 0.79 -4.44 -3.86
C LEU A 95 2.28 -4.22 -4.19
N THR A 96 3.07 -5.31 -4.20
CA THR A 96 4.52 -5.23 -4.40
C THR A 96 4.91 -5.10 -5.87
N TYR A 97 4.14 -5.66 -6.79
CA TYR A 97 4.57 -5.82 -8.18
C TYR A 97 3.50 -5.44 -9.21
N ARG A 98 2.34 -6.10 -9.21
CA ARG A 98 1.35 -5.93 -10.29
C ARG A 98 0.74 -4.53 -10.32
N LEU A 99 0.33 -4.01 -9.16
CA LEU A 99 -0.30 -2.69 -9.05
C LEU A 99 0.64 -1.56 -9.43
N ALA A 100 1.91 -1.63 -9.00
CA ALA A 100 2.91 -0.65 -9.39
C ALA A 100 3.10 -0.65 -10.91
N LYS A 101 3.33 -1.83 -11.52
CA LYS A 101 3.46 -1.94 -12.98
C LYS A 101 2.25 -1.41 -13.73
N GLN A 102 1.05 -1.80 -13.32
CA GLN A 102 -0.19 -1.38 -13.95
C GLN A 102 -0.40 0.14 -13.84
N ALA A 103 -0.17 0.72 -12.65
CA ALA A 103 -0.38 2.15 -12.40
C ALA A 103 0.60 3.01 -13.22
N TYR A 104 1.86 2.58 -13.34
CA TYR A 104 2.91 3.30 -14.06
C TYR A 104 3.06 2.89 -15.54
N ARG A 105 2.24 1.96 -16.03
CA ARG A 105 2.26 1.44 -17.41
C ARG A 105 3.63 0.85 -17.81
N LEU A 106 4.16 -0.01 -16.95
CA LEU A 106 5.43 -0.75 -17.09
C LEU A 106 5.21 -2.25 -17.29
#